data_AF-A0A8H3AG42-F1
#
_entry.id   AF-A0A8H3AG42-F1
#
_cell.length_a   1.000
_cell.length_b   1.000
_cell.length_c   1.000
_cell.angle_alpha   90.00
_cell.angle_beta   90.00
_cell.angle_gamma   90.00
#
_symmetry.space_group_name_H-M   'P 1'
#
loop_
_entity.id
_entity.type
_entity.pdbx_description
1 polymer ?
#
loop_
_entity_poly.entity_id
_entity_poly.type
_entity_poly.pdbx_seq_one_letter_code
_entity_poly.pdbx_strand_id
1 'polypeptide(L)'
;MDLPVDVFVNIASYFQLQDLMALARVNTFLRRLLMSCKSEPIWRSARLNCIDLPPRPKELSEPVYAALLFSKICTSCGRRALQNMDPVLQERLCAKCKKDQLIDLSEHDIDTSLLFVSTTILPGYTGADWSERGPWCFNKDAQAVKSVLESFDAAGNEEGKQNWIEQRRCAVKAREQDAEPLIQWFRTRKMTRNAELHRLKQARKTEIENRLENLGYDKRDMNFEDCEGWFSQVYNAAPLTDKVWRELLPRLVKIIKSNHKERIESEREDRIEEITDWFRDIYTTKTYIWMMDDGIRIPWNLNATKLLSDNLEIVPEIKCLLEGDPSTEEFDERFESQEDVLTDTLNNWVNEQEARLVSMMPEDVSVPDFFLPGSKSIMLFHTDSDVIAGPMDALPLNTQKLLRADAVFVRTPDAPGHLDTCRNACYFYPNFDALPSGFAYSKLASEIAKDLLNSLGRPDATYLEMMSEGYNLSCGMCPEVQSLGWKNFIEHCLNEHWNE
;
A
#
# COMPACT_ATOMS: atom_id res chain seq x y z
N MET A 1 -9.48 -67.17 7.18
CA MET A 1 -10.45 -66.36 7.94
C MET A 1 -11.29 -67.39 8.65
N ASP A 2 -11.20 -67.47 9.97
CA ASP A 2 -11.86 -68.53 10.77
C ASP A 2 -13.29 -68.11 11.20
N LEU A 3 -13.72 -66.92 10.76
CA LEU A 3 -15.05 -66.35 11.00
C LEU A 3 -16.02 -66.81 9.89
N PRO A 4 -17.25 -67.27 10.21
CA PRO A 4 -18.28 -67.55 9.21
C PRO A 4 -18.61 -66.32 8.37
N VAL A 5 -18.84 -66.52 7.07
CA VAL A 5 -19.10 -65.43 6.11
C VAL A 5 -20.30 -64.58 6.54
N ASP A 6 -21.37 -65.19 7.06
CA ASP A 6 -22.57 -64.46 7.47
C ASP A 6 -22.31 -63.53 8.67
N VAL A 7 -21.45 -63.93 9.60
CA VAL A 7 -21.04 -63.09 10.73
C VAL A 7 -20.17 -61.94 10.23
N PHE A 8 -19.25 -62.21 9.30
CA PHE A 8 -18.46 -61.17 8.65
C PHE A 8 -19.33 -60.15 7.91
N VAL A 9 -20.33 -60.60 7.16
CA VAL A 9 -21.26 -59.74 6.41
C VAL A 9 -22.04 -58.81 7.34
N ASN A 10 -22.49 -59.32 8.49
CA ASN A 10 -23.14 -58.50 9.51
C ASN A 10 -22.20 -57.41 10.06
N ILE A 11 -20.97 -57.77 10.43
CA ILE A 11 -19.97 -56.79 10.92
C ILE A 11 -19.66 -55.77 9.82
N ALA A 12 -19.46 -56.23 8.59
CA ALA A 12 -19.12 -55.39 7.45
C ALA A 12 -20.21 -54.36 7.11
N SER A 13 -21.47 -54.63 7.47
CA SER A 13 -22.58 -53.70 7.24
C SER A 13 -22.51 -52.42 8.08
N TYR A 14 -21.71 -52.39 9.16
CA TYR A 14 -21.50 -51.22 10.03
C TYR A 14 -20.33 -50.34 9.60
N PHE A 15 -19.54 -50.76 8.61
CA PHE A 15 -18.39 -50.00 8.14
C PHE A 15 -18.80 -48.84 7.23
N GLN A 16 -17.92 -47.86 7.06
CA GLN A 16 -18.07 -46.83 6.01
C GLN A 16 -17.45 -47.32 4.69
N LEU A 17 -17.78 -46.65 3.58
CA LEU A 17 -17.24 -47.00 2.26
C LEU A 17 -15.71 -47.05 2.21
N GLN A 18 -15.03 -46.14 2.92
CA GLN A 18 -13.57 -46.10 2.96
C GLN A 18 -12.98 -47.34 3.66
N ASP A 19 -13.65 -47.82 4.71
CA ASP A 19 -13.22 -48.99 5.47
C ASP A 19 -13.39 -50.28 4.65
N LEU A 20 -14.53 -50.45 3.96
CA LEU A 20 -14.74 -51.60 3.06
C LEU A 20 -13.74 -51.62 1.91
N MET A 21 -13.42 -50.44 1.36
CA MET A 21 -12.40 -50.30 0.33
C MET A 21 -11.00 -50.70 0.83
N ALA A 22 -10.66 -50.31 2.06
CA ALA A 22 -9.40 -50.72 2.69
C ALA A 22 -9.39 -52.23 2.95
N LEU A 23 -10.49 -52.77 3.49
CA LEU A 23 -10.65 -54.18 3.82
C LEU A 23 -10.55 -55.09 2.59
N ALA A 24 -11.14 -54.69 1.46
CA ALA A 24 -11.03 -55.40 0.19
C ALA A 24 -9.59 -55.44 -0.37
N ARG A 25 -8.65 -54.68 0.20
CA ARG A 25 -7.23 -54.68 -0.17
C ARG A 25 -6.33 -55.45 0.80
N VAL A 26 -6.87 -55.91 1.94
CA VAL A 26 -6.09 -56.60 2.97
C VAL A 26 -5.63 -57.97 2.50
N ASN A 27 -6.49 -58.77 1.85
CA ASN A 27 -6.12 -60.06 1.29
C ASN A 27 -7.04 -60.49 0.12
N THR A 28 -6.63 -61.54 -0.58
CA THR A 28 -7.31 -62.06 -1.78
C THR A 28 -8.70 -62.63 -1.50
N PHE A 29 -8.92 -63.23 -0.33
CA PHE A 29 -10.22 -63.75 0.09
C PHE A 29 -11.24 -62.62 0.27
N LEU A 30 -10.88 -61.60 1.06
CA LEU A 30 -11.71 -60.42 1.32
C LEU A 30 -12.00 -59.66 0.03
N ARG A 31 -11.00 -59.51 -0.84
CA ARG A 31 -11.18 -58.91 -2.17
C ARG A 31 -12.24 -59.66 -2.96
N ARG A 32 -12.14 -61.00 -3.04
CA ARG A 32 -13.08 -61.83 -3.81
C ARG A 32 -14.49 -61.78 -3.22
N LEU A 33 -14.61 -61.79 -1.90
CA LEU A 33 -15.89 -61.72 -1.20
C LEU A 33 -16.55 -60.35 -1.41
N LEU A 34 -15.85 -59.26 -1.06
CA LEU A 34 -16.41 -57.91 -1.10
C LEU A 34 -16.66 -57.42 -2.53
N MET A 35 -15.86 -57.81 -3.51
CA MET A 35 -16.06 -57.40 -4.91
C MET A 35 -17.08 -58.29 -5.66
N SER A 36 -17.69 -59.27 -4.99
CA SER A 36 -18.77 -60.08 -5.56
C SER A 36 -20.07 -59.27 -5.66
N CYS A 37 -20.88 -59.52 -6.68
CA CYS A 37 -22.23 -58.96 -6.79
C CYS A 37 -23.11 -59.30 -5.57
N LYS A 38 -22.87 -60.45 -4.93
CA LYS A 38 -23.60 -60.86 -3.71
C LYS A 38 -23.36 -59.94 -2.51
N SER A 39 -22.30 -59.14 -2.55
CA SER A 39 -21.92 -58.21 -1.48
C SER A 39 -22.49 -56.81 -1.68
N GLU A 40 -23.30 -56.56 -2.72
CA GLU A 40 -23.95 -55.26 -2.97
C GLU A 40 -24.70 -54.71 -1.75
N PRO A 41 -25.49 -55.50 -0.98
CA PRO A 41 -26.16 -55.00 0.22
C PRO A 41 -25.20 -54.43 1.26
N ILE A 42 -24.01 -55.01 1.40
CA ILE A 42 -22.97 -54.58 2.35
C ILE A 42 -22.45 -53.20 1.95
N TRP A 43 -22.15 -53.02 0.66
CA TRP A 43 -21.69 -51.73 0.15
C TRP A 43 -22.76 -50.66 0.23
N ARG A 44 -24.03 -51.01 -0.02
CA ARG A 44 -25.16 -50.10 0.15
C ARG A 44 -25.31 -49.66 1.60
N SER A 45 -25.25 -50.56 2.57
CA SER A 45 -25.24 -50.20 3.99
C SER A 45 -24.06 -49.29 4.33
N ALA A 46 -22.86 -49.62 3.84
CA ALA A 46 -21.68 -48.79 4.09
C ALA A 46 -21.75 -47.40 3.47
N ARG A 47 -22.45 -47.22 2.34
CA ARG A 47 -22.76 -45.91 1.78
C ARG A 47 -23.70 -45.12 2.69
N LEU A 48 -24.74 -45.77 3.23
CA LEU A 48 -25.70 -45.12 4.13
C LEU A 48 -25.08 -44.75 5.48
N ASN A 49 -24.00 -45.42 5.89
CA ASN A 49 -23.22 -45.06 7.08
C ASN A 49 -22.32 -43.83 6.88
N CYS A 50 -22.13 -43.37 5.64
CA CYS A 50 -21.41 -42.13 5.34
C CYS A 50 -22.35 -40.92 5.49
N ILE A 51 -22.22 -40.19 6.59
CA ILE A 51 -22.98 -38.96 6.84
C ILE A 51 -22.78 -37.95 5.70
N ASP A 52 -23.87 -37.32 5.27
CA ASP A 52 -23.95 -36.32 4.21
C ASP A 52 -23.51 -36.76 2.81
N LEU A 53 -23.15 -38.04 2.61
CA LEU A 53 -22.74 -38.51 1.29
C LEU A 53 -23.96 -38.59 0.35
N PRO A 54 -23.93 -37.92 -0.81
CA PRO A 54 -25.06 -37.94 -1.72
C PRO A 54 -25.30 -39.33 -2.33
N PRO A 55 -26.48 -39.55 -2.95
CA PRO A 55 -26.77 -40.77 -3.67
C PRO A 55 -25.71 -41.08 -4.73
N ARG A 56 -25.49 -42.38 -4.96
CA ARG A 56 -24.59 -42.88 -6.00
C ARG A 56 -25.21 -42.62 -7.40
N PRO A 57 -24.44 -42.12 -8.39
CA PRO A 57 -24.89 -42.08 -9.78
C PRO A 57 -25.24 -43.47 -10.31
N LYS A 58 -26.36 -43.59 -11.04
CA LYS A 58 -26.95 -44.90 -11.40
C LYS A 58 -26.00 -45.81 -12.17
N GLU A 59 -25.11 -45.25 -12.97
CA GLU A 59 -24.19 -45.97 -13.86
C GLU A 59 -22.99 -46.60 -13.14
N LEU A 60 -22.73 -46.21 -11.89
CA LEU A 60 -21.58 -46.70 -11.11
C LEU A 60 -21.99 -47.84 -10.18
N SER A 61 -21.22 -48.92 -10.06
CA SER A 61 -21.44 -49.85 -8.95
C SER A 61 -20.98 -49.24 -7.61
N GLU A 62 -21.53 -49.69 -6.48
CA GLU A 62 -21.13 -49.19 -5.15
C GLU A 62 -19.59 -49.31 -4.90
N PRO A 63 -18.91 -50.43 -5.25
CA PRO A 63 -17.46 -50.52 -5.10
C PRO A 63 -16.69 -49.55 -5.99
N VAL A 64 -17.16 -49.30 -7.22
CA VAL A 64 -16.53 -48.33 -8.14
C VAL A 64 -16.71 -46.91 -7.62
N TYR A 65 -17.91 -46.58 -7.14
CA TYR A 65 -18.18 -45.28 -6.51
C TYR A 65 -17.30 -45.04 -5.29
N ALA A 66 -17.18 -46.03 -4.40
CA ALA A 66 -16.28 -45.97 -3.25
C ALA A 66 -14.81 -45.79 -3.67
N ALA A 67 -14.37 -46.47 -4.73
CA ALA A 67 -13.03 -46.32 -5.26
C ALA A 67 -12.78 -44.90 -5.80
N LEU A 68 -13.70 -44.33 -6.57
CA LEU A 68 -13.61 -42.97 -7.10
C LEU A 68 -13.47 -41.92 -5.98
N LEU A 69 -14.28 -42.06 -4.93
CA LEU A 69 -14.26 -41.16 -3.78
C LEU A 69 -12.95 -41.28 -2.97
N PHE A 70 -12.51 -42.48 -2.62
CA PHE A 70 -11.52 -42.67 -1.54
C PHE A 70 -10.16 -43.26 -1.96
N SER A 71 -10.05 -43.91 -3.12
CA SER A 71 -8.87 -44.75 -3.42
C SER A 71 -7.57 -44.00 -3.70
N LYS A 72 -7.61 -42.66 -3.90
CA LYS A 72 -6.47 -41.81 -4.33
C LYS A 72 -5.70 -42.36 -5.53
N ILE A 73 -6.36 -43.16 -6.38
CA ILE A 73 -5.78 -43.81 -7.55
C ILE A 73 -6.48 -43.29 -8.81
N CYS A 74 -5.69 -43.05 -9.85
CA CYS A 74 -6.15 -42.69 -11.17
C CYS A 74 -6.88 -43.87 -11.79
N THR A 75 -8.12 -43.67 -12.21
CA THR A 75 -8.93 -44.71 -12.84
C THR A 75 -8.40 -45.14 -14.20
N SER A 76 -7.77 -44.23 -14.94
CA SER A 76 -7.22 -44.54 -16.26
C SER A 76 -5.88 -45.29 -16.21
N CYS A 77 -4.93 -44.86 -15.37
CA CYS A 77 -3.56 -45.41 -15.38
C CYS A 77 -3.13 -46.15 -14.11
N GLY A 78 -3.99 -46.19 -13.08
CA GLY A 78 -3.70 -46.86 -11.81
C GLY A 78 -2.67 -46.16 -10.91
N ARG A 79 -2.07 -45.05 -11.33
CA ARG A 79 -1.10 -44.27 -10.53
C ARG A 79 -1.80 -43.38 -9.51
N ARG A 80 -1.07 -42.84 -8.54
CA ARG A 80 -1.60 -41.93 -7.52
C ARG A 80 -2.24 -40.67 -8.16
N ALA A 81 -3.45 -40.33 -7.71
CA ALA A 81 -4.19 -39.13 -8.08
C ALA A 81 -4.65 -38.41 -6.80
N LEU A 82 -4.06 -37.27 -6.49
CA LEU A 82 -4.37 -36.49 -5.28
C LEU A 82 -5.72 -35.78 -5.37
N GLN A 83 -6.16 -35.46 -6.60
CA GLN A 83 -7.40 -34.76 -6.86
C GLN A 83 -8.63 -35.63 -6.58
N ASN A 84 -9.72 -34.99 -6.18
CA ASN A 84 -11.02 -35.65 -6.08
C ASN A 84 -11.45 -36.19 -7.46
N MET A 85 -12.34 -37.17 -7.44
CA MET A 85 -13.03 -37.59 -8.65
C MET A 85 -13.89 -36.46 -9.21
N ASP A 86 -14.11 -36.46 -10.51
CA ASP A 86 -14.93 -35.50 -11.22
C ASP A 86 -16.39 -35.98 -11.32
N PRO A 87 -17.38 -35.30 -10.72
CA PRO A 87 -18.76 -35.78 -10.67
C PRO A 87 -19.43 -35.96 -12.04
N VAL A 88 -19.12 -35.11 -13.01
CA VAL A 88 -19.74 -35.16 -14.35
C VAL A 88 -19.06 -36.21 -15.20
N LEU A 89 -17.72 -36.18 -15.24
CA LEU A 89 -16.92 -37.15 -16.00
C LEU A 89 -16.93 -38.55 -15.35
N GLN A 90 -17.32 -38.65 -14.08
CA GLN A 90 -17.34 -39.85 -13.25
C GLN A 90 -15.97 -40.56 -13.14
N GLU A 91 -14.88 -39.79 -13.18
CA GLU A 91 -13.51 -40.33 -13.26
C GLU A 91 -12.58 -39.61 -12.26
N ARG A 92 -11.60 -40.34 -11.70
CA ARG A 92 -10.52 -39.75 -10.91
C ARG A 92 -9.25 -39.81 -11.74
N LEU A 93 -8.77 -38.67 -12.22
CA LEU A 93 -7.58 -38.61 -13.09
C LEU A 93 -6.38 -37.97 -12.37
N CYS A 94 -5.18 -38.51 -12.62
CA CYS A 94 -3.92 -37.84 -12.25
C CYS A 94 -3.62 -36.70 -13.24
N ALA A 95 -2.71 -35.79 -12.87
CA ALA A 95 -2.37 -34.63 -13.69
C ALA A 95 -2.00 -34.99 -15.14
N LYS A 96 -1.18 -36.05 -15.32
CA LYS A 96 -0.80 -36.54 -16.65
C LYS A 96 -2.03 -37.00 -17.46
N CYS A 97 -2.86 -37.89 -16.90
CA CYS A 97 -4.04 -38.39 -17.62
C CYS A 97 -5.06 -37.29 -17.91
N LYS A 98 -5.16 -36.24 -17.07
CA LYS A 98 -5.97 -35.07 -17.37
C LYS A 98 -5.45 -34.36 -18.62
N LYS A 99 -4.15 -34.04 -18.67
CA LYS A 99 -3.52 -33.40 -19.82
C LYS A 99 -3.62 -34.24 -21.10
N ASP A 100 -3.49 -35.56 -20.98
CA ASP A 100 -3.47 -36.46 -22.14
C ASP A 100 -4.88 -36.74 -22.71
N GLN A 101 -5.93 -36.64 -21.89
CA GLN A 101 -7.28 -37.14 -22.26
C GLN A 101 -8.36 -36.06 -22.31
N LEU A 102 -8.13 -34.91 -21.66
CA LEU A 102 -9.09 -33.81 -21.64
C LEU A 102 -8.67 -32.73 -22.64
N ILE A 103 -9.66 -32.11 -23.27
CA ILE A 103 -9.47 -30.93 -24.12
C ILE A 103 -10.16 -29.73 -23.50
N ASP A 104 -9.59 -28.55 -23.74
CA ASP A 104 -10.14 -27.27 -23.33
C ASP A 104 -11.19 -26.82 -24.35
N LEU A 105 -12.44 -26.73 -23.92
CA LEU A 105 -13.55 -26.32 -24.79
C LEU A 105 -13.50 -24.83 -25.15
N SER A 106 -12.72 -24.01 -24.44
CA SER A 106 -12.53 -22.61 -24.85
C SER A 106 -11.70 -22.47 -26.13
N GLU A 107 -10.96 -23.51 -26.52
CA GLU A 107 -10.11 -23.53 -27.72
C GLU A 107 -10.78 -24.28 -28.90
N HIS A 108 -12.03 -24.72 -28.74
CA HIS A 108 -12.73 -25.56 -29.72
C HIS A 108 -14.17 -25.09 -29.98
N ASP A 109 -14.55 -25.00 -31.26
CA ASP A 109 -15.92 -24.70 -31.70
C ASP A 109 -16.77 -25.98 -31.75
N ILE A 110 -17.23 -26.43 -30.57
CA ILE A 110 -18.08 -27.62 -30.42
C ILE A 110 -19.28 -27.26 -29.54
N ASP A 111 -20.49 -27.70 -29.93
CA ASP A 111 -21.69 -27.56 -29.09
C ASP A 111 -21.52 -28.30 -27.77
N THR A 112 -21.22 -27.53 -26.71
CA THR A 112 -20.97 -28.04 -25.37
C THR A 112 -22.19 -28.73 -24.76
N SER A 113 -23.41 -28.45 -25.23
CA SER A 113 -24.63 -29.11 -24.78
C SER A 113 -24.70 -30.61 -25.15
N LEU A 114 -23.80 -31.06 -26.02
CA LEU A 114 -23.66 -32.47 -26.44
C LEU A 114 -22.55 -33.21 -25.69
N LEU A 115 -21.79 -32.53 -24.84
CA LEU A 115 -20.61 -33.06 -24.18
C LEU A 115 -20.81 -33.19 -22.68
N PHE A 116 -20.15 -34.16 -22.06
CA PHE A 116 -20.05 -34.19 -20.60
C PHE A 116 -18.98 -33.20 -20.15
N VAL A 117 -19.43 -32.01 -19.72
CA VAL A 117 -18.56 -30.88 -19.40
C VAL A 117 -18.24 -30.83 -17.91
N SER A 118 -16.96 -30.72 -17.57
CA SER A 118 -16.52 -30.41 -16.21
C SER A 118 -16.04 -28.97 -16.08
N THR A 119 -16.58 -28.29 -15.07
CA THR A 119 -16.18 -26.95 -14.60
C THR A 119 -15.47 -27.00 -13.25
N THR A 120 -15.11 -28.20 -12.77
CA THR A 120 -14.47 -28.34 -11.46
C THR A 120 -13.08 -27.75 -11.51
N ILE A 121 -12.90 -26.55 -10.92
CA ILE A 121 -11.60 -25.88 -10.71
C ILE A 121 -10.62 -26.93 -10.20
N LEU A 122 -9.58 -27.24 -10.96
CA LEU A 122 -8.57 -28.25 -10.60
C LEU A 122 -7.78 -27.75 -9.36
N PRO A 123 -8.08 -28.21 -8.12
CA PRO A 123 -7.46 -27.63 -6.95
C PRO A 123 -6.07 -28.21 -6.74
N GLY A 124 -5.02 -27.53 -7.18
CA GLY A 124 -3.67 -27.76 -6.68
C GLY A 124 -2.62 -27.95 -7.76
N TYR A 125 -2.26 -26.84 -8.41
CA TYR A 125 -0.88 -26.46 -8.67
C TYR A 125 -0.83 -24.93 -8.60
N THR A 126 -0.21 -24.39 -7.57
CA THR A 126 0.12 -22.97 -7.43
C THR A 126 1.37 -22.64 -8.27
N GLY A 127 1.37 -23.06 -9.53
CA GLY A 127 2.37 -22.66 -10.51
C GLY A 127 1.73 -21.65 -11.44
N ALA A 128 2.37 -20.50 -11.63
CA ALA A 128 1.90 -19.35 -12.40
C ALA A 128 1.57 -19.63 -13.89
N ASP A 129 1.74 -20.86 -14.38
CA ASP A 129 1.64 -21.21 -15.80
C ASP A 129 0.34 -21.94 -16.21
N TRP A 130 -0.53 -22.30 -15.25
CA TRP A 130 -1.87 -22.82 -15.59
C TRP A 130 -2.92 -21.81 -15.16
N SER A 131 -3.15 -20.83 -16.03
CA SER A 131 -4.38 -20.06 -15.97
C SER A 131 -5.58 -21.01 -16.00
N GLU A 132 -6.55 -20.65 -15.18
CA GLU A 132 -8.00 -20.89 -15.11
C GLU A 132 -8.75 -21.29 -16.40
N ARG A 133 -8.18 -22.16 -17.24
CA ARG A 133 -8.80 -22.61 -18.48
C ARG A 133 -9.63 -23.86 -18.29
N GLY A 134 -10.58 -24.07 -19.20
CA GLY A 134 -11.82 -24.80 -19.01
C GLY A 134 -12.98 -23.96 -19.57
N PRO A 135 -14.17 -24.53 -19.81
CA PRO A 135 -14.64 -25.87 -19.45
C PRO A 135 -13.91 -27.04 -20.14
N TRP A 136 -13.92 -28.23 -19.53
CA TRP A 136 -13.20 -29.41 -20.03
C TRP A 136 -14.14 -30.55 -20.41
N CYS A 137 -13.79 -31.33 -21.43
CA CYS A 137 -14.40 -32.63 -21.68
C CYS A 137 -13.34 -33.68 -22.08
N PHE A 138 -13.76 -34.95 -22.15
CA PHE A 138 -12.91 -35.98 -22.73
C PHE A 138 -12.77 -35.80 -24.25
N ASN A 139 -11.54 -35.85 -24.75
CA ASN A 139 -11.24 -35.81 -26.19
C ASN A 139 -12.03 -36.91 -26.94
N LYS A 140 -12.06 -38.12 -26.39
CA LYS A 140 -12.83 -39.25 -26.95
C LYS A 140 -14.33 -38.96 -27.08
N ASP A 141 -14.90 -38.17 -26.16
CA ASP A 141 -16.32 -37.84 -26.17
C ASP A 141 -16.60 -36.78 -27.25
N ALA A 142 -15.75 -35.75 -27.33
CA ALA A 142 -15.80 -34.76 -28.41
C ALA A 142 -15.65 -35.39 -29.80
N GLN A 143 -14.69 -36.30 -29.97
CA GLN A 143 -14.49 -37.03 -31.23
C GLN A 143 -15.69 -37.93 -31.57
N ALA A 144 -16.26 -38.61 -30.58
CA ALA A 144 -17.44 -39.46 -30.79
C ALA A 144 -18.66 -38.63 -31.22
N VAL A 145 -18.94 -37.50 -30.54
CA VAL A 145 -20.02 -36.59 -30.92
C VAL A 145 -19.82 -36.06 -32.33
N LYS A 146 -18.61 -35.58 -32.66
CA LYS A 146 -18.28 -35.07 -33.99
C LYS A 146 -18.49 -36.14 -35.07
N SER A 147 -17.98 -37.35 -34.85
CA SER A 147 -18.11 -38.45 -35.80
C SER A 147 -19.58 -38.85 -36.04
N VAL A 148 -20.42 -38.83 -35.01
CA VAL A 148 -21.85 -39.13 -35.15
C VAL A 148 -22.55 -38.04 -35.98
N LEU A 149 -22.28 -36.76 -35.69
CA LEU A 149 -22.86 -35.64 -36.44
C LEU A 149 -22.47 -35.68 -37.93
N GLU A 150 -21.17 -35.91 -38.21
CA GLU A 150 -20.66 -36.05 -39.59
C GLU A 150 -21.31 -37.24 -40.33
N SER A 151 -21.60 -38.34 -39.62
CA SER A 151 -22.27 -39.50 -40.23
C SER A 151 -23.71 -39.22 -40.67
N PHE A 152 -24.44 -38.38 -39.92
CA PHE A 152 -25.77 -37.94 -40.31
C PHE A 152 -25.72 -36.95 -41.48
N ASP A 153 -24.75 -36.03 -41.47
CA ASP A 153 -24.53 -35.07 -42.55
C ASP A 153 -24.20 -35.79 -43.87
N ALA A 154 -23.31 -36.79 -43.83
CA ALA A 154 -22.98 -37.62 -44.98
C ALA A 154 -24.17 -38.44 -45.49
N ALA A 155 -25.09 -38.85 -44.60
CA ALA A 155 -26.30 -39.58 -44.97
C ALA A 155 -27.47 -38.66 -45.41
N GLY A 156 -27.35 -37.34 -45.29
CA GLY A 156 -28.43 -36.39 -45.55
C GLY A 156 -29.65 -36.57 -44.64
N ASN A 157 -29.48 -37.19 -43.46
CA ASN A 157 -30.58 -37.55 -42.56
C ASN A 157 -30.74 -36.51 -41.43
N GLU A 158 -31.29 -35.35 -41.78
CA GLU A 158 -31.45 -34.24 -40.84
C GLU A 158 -32.42 -34.57 -39.69
N GLU A 159 -33.50 -35.31 -39.96
CA GLU A 159 -34.46 -35.72 -38.93
C GLU A 159 -33.81 -36.64 -37.88
N GLY A 160 -33.02 -37.62 -38.33
CA GLY A 160 -32.25 -38.50 -37.46
C GLY A 160 -31.21 -37.73 -36.64
N LYS A 161 -30.54 -36.75 -37.25
CA LYS A 161 -29.57 -35.88 -36.57
C LYS A 161 -30.22 -35.11 -35.41
N GLN A 162 -31.36 -34.46 -35.66
CA GLN A 162 -32.05 -33.68 -34.63
C GLN A 162 -32.59 -34.56 -33.49
N ASN A 163 -33.12 -35.75 -33.81
CA ASN A 163 -33.56 -36.70 -32.79
C ASN A 163 -32.37 -37.15 -31.90
N TRP A 164 -31.23 -37.47 -32.51
CA TRP A 164 -30.03 -37.85 -31.77
C TRP A 164 -29.50 -36.70 -30.90
N ILE A 165 -29.47 -35.47 -31.42
CA ILE A 165 -29.08 -34.26 -30.66
C ILE A 165 -29.94 -34.10 -29.41
N GLU A 166 -31.27 -34.23 -29.55
CA GLU A 166 -32.20 -34.08 -28.42
C GLU A 166 -32.00 -35.19 -27.36
N GLN A 167 -31.87 -36.44 -27.81
CA GLN A 167 -31.56 -37.56 -26.91
C GLN A 167 -30.23 -37.35 -26.18
N ARG A 168 -29.20 -36.88 -26.89
CA ARG A 168 -27.89 -36.61 -26.32
C ARG A 168 -27.94 -35.49 -25.30
N ARG A 169 -28.64 -34.38 -25.59
CA ARG A 169 -28.84 -33.27 -24.64
C ARG A 169 -29.55 -33.74 -23.37
N CYS A 170 -30.56 -34.58 -23.50
CA CYS A 170 -31.23 -35.20 -22.36
C CYS A 170 -30.28 -36.05 -21.51
N ALA A 171 -29.40 -36.85 -22.14
CA ALA A 171 -28.41 -37.66 -21.43
C ALA A 171 -27.34 -36.80 -20.72
N VAL A 172 -26.84 -35.74 -21.37
CA VAL A 172 -25.90 -34.78 -20.77
C VAL A 172 -26.53 -34.10 -19.56
N LYS A 173 -27.74 -33.55 -19.72
CA LYS A 173 -28.47 -32.86 -18.65
C LYS A 173 -28.77 -33.79 -17.48
N ALA A 174 -29.17 -35.04 -17.74
CA ALA A 174 -29.40 -36.03 -16.69
C ALA A 174 -28.11 -36.32 -15.90
N ARG A 175 -26.96 -36.43 -16.59
CA ARG A 175 -25.67 -36.64 -15.94
C ARG A 175 -25.25 -35.45 -15.07
N GLU A 176 -25.47 -34.23 -15.55
CA GLU A 176 -25.20 -33.00 -14.78
C GLU A 176 -26.06 -32.92 -13.53
N GLN A 177 -27.36 -33.22 -13.65
CA GLN A 177 -28.30 -33.26 -12.53
C GLN A 177 -27.90 -34.31 -11.49
N ASP A 178 -27.49 -35.50 -11.92
CA ASP A 178 -27.00 -36.57 -11.04
C ASP A 178 -25.66 -36.20 -10.37
N ALA A 179 -24.83 -35.39 -11.02
CA ALA A 179 -23.54 -34.95 -10.52
C ALA A 179 -23.63 -33.82 -9.48
N GLU A 180 -24.63 -32.94 -9.59
CA GLU A 180 -24.74 -31.72 -8.79
C GLU A 180 -24.71 -31.94 -7.26
N PRO A 181 -25.43 -32.92 -6.68
CA PRO A 181 -25.34 -33.19 -5.24
C PRO A 181 -23.91 -33.53 -4.79
N LEU A 182 -23.14 -34.23 -5.63
CA LEU A 182 -21.76 -34.61 -5.34
C LEU A 182 -20.79 -33.43 -5.50
N ILE A 183 -21.04 -32.54 -6.46
CA ILE A 183 -20.32 -31.27 -6.60
C ILE A 183 -20.50 -30.43 -5.33
N GLN A 184 -21.74 -30.26 -4.88
CA GLN A 184 -22.05 -29.51 -3.65
C GLN A 184 -21.46 -30.14 -2.41
N TRP A 185 -21.47 -31.46 -2.31
CA TRP A 185 -20.82 -32.18 -1.21
C TRP A 185 -19.30 -31.92 -1.16
N PHE A 186 -18.61 -31.99 -2.30
CA PHE A 186 -17.18 -31.69 -2.37
C PHE A 186 -16.87 -30.23 -2.02
N ARG A 187 -17.69 -29.28 -2.52
CA ARG A 187 -17.57 -27.85 -2.19
C ARG A 187 -17.73 -27.61 -0.70
N THR A 188 -18.79 -28.13 -0.10
CA THR A 188 -19.08 -28.00 1.33
C THR A 188 -17.93 -28.55 2.17
N ARG A 189 -17.46 -29.77 1.89
CA ARG A 189 -16.34 -30.38 2.62
C ARG A 189 -15.05 -29.55 2.53
N LYS A 190 -14.77 -28.94 1.37
CA LYS A 190 -13.62 -28.04 1.18
C LYS A 190 -13.80 -26.76 2.02
N MET A 191 -14.99 -26.16 1.98
CA MET A 191 -15.31 -24.97 2.77
C MET A 191 -15.21 -25.24 4.27
N THR A 192 -15.81 -26.33 4.77
CA THR A 192 -15.72 -26.72 6.19
C THR A 192 -14.28 -26.94 6.63
N ARG A 193 -13.47 -27.65 5.83
CA ARG A 193 -12.04 -27.84 6.14
C ARG A 193 -11.28 -26.52 6.17
N ASN A 194 -11.52 -25.63 5.21
CA ASN A 194 -10.86 -24.33 5.14
C ASN A 194 -11.29 -23.42 6.31
N ALA A 195 -12.57 -23.42 6.66
CA ALA A 195 -13.10 -22.71 7.81
C ALA A 195 -12.48 -23.22 9.12
N GLU A 196 -12.35 -24.54 9.29
CA GLU A 196 -11.69 -25.10 10.46
C GLU A 196 -10.19 -24.73 10.52
N LEU A 197 -9.48 -24.81 9.40
CA LEU A 197 -8.08 -24.35 9.34
C LEU A 197 -7.94 -22.86 9.63
N HIS A 198 -8.86 -22.03 9.13
CA HIS A 198 -8.89 -20.60 9.41
C HIS A 198 -9.15 -20.34 10.89
N ARG A 199 -10.12 -21.03 11.49
CA ARG A 199 -10.44 -20.96 12.92
C ARG A 199 -9.22 -21.30 13.78
N LEU A 200 -8.49 -22.36 13.44
CA LEU A 200 -7.27 -22.75 14.16
C LEU A 200 -6.16 -21.71 14.01
N LYS A 201 -5.99 -21.13 12.82
CA LYS A 201 -5.01 -20.05 12.57
C LYS A 201 -5.34 -18.79 13.37
N GLN A 202 -6.61 -18.39 13.39
CA GLN A 202 -7.07 -17.23 14.17
C GLN A 202 -6.90 -17.48 15.66
N ALA A 203 -7.31 -18.64 16.17
CA ALA A 203 -7.13 -19.00 17.57
C ALA A 203 -5.65 -18.93 18.00
N ARG A 204 -4.73 -19.36 17.12
CA ARG A 204 -3.28 -19.22 17.36
C ARG A 204 -2.83 -17.76 17.36
N LYS A 205 -3.28 -16.94 16.40
CA LYS A 205 -2.98 -15.50 16.34
C LYS A 205 -3.41 -14.81 17.64
N THR A 206 -4.66 -15.00 18.05
CA THR A 206 -5.20 -14.43 19.29
C THR A 206 -4.45 -14.90 20.54
N GLU A 207 -4.07 -16.17 20.63
CA GLU A 207 -3.25 -16.67 21.74
C GLU A 207 -1.87 -16.00 21.79
N ILE A 208 -1.24 -15.76 20.63
CA ILE A 208 0.05 -15.05 20.55
C ILE A 208 -0.11 -13.60 21.02
N GLU A 209 -1.12 -12.89 20.52
CA GLU A 209 -1.43 -11.50 20.92
C GLU A 209 -1.66 -11.42 22.44
N ASN A 210 -2.53 -12.27 22.99
CA ASN A 210 -2.82 -12.31 24.42
C ASN A 210 -1.55 -12.58 25.26
N ARG A 211 -0.66 -13.47 24.82
CA ARG A 211 0.60 -13.74 25.55
C ARG A 211 1.54 -12.54 25.52
N LEU A 212 1.57 -11.78 24.42
CA LEU A 212 2.37 -10.56 24.32
C LEU A 212 1.80 -9.43 25.18
N GLU A 213 0.48 -9.26 25.20
CA GLU A 213 -0.20 -8.29 26.07
C GLU A 213 0.09 -8.60 27.55
N ASN A 214 0.04 -9.88 27.95
CA ASN A 214 0.40 -10.31 29.30
C ASN A 214 1.89 -10.07 29.64
N LEU A 215 2.76 -9.90 28.64
CA LEU A 215 4.16 -9.49 28.82
C LEU A 215 4.34 -7.96 28.84
N GLY A 216 3.25 -7.19 28.66
CA GLY A 216 3.25 -5.73 28.69
C GLY A 216 3.49 -5.06 27.34
N TYR A 217 3.38 -5.79 26.22
CA TYR A 217 3.47 -5.19 24.88
C TYR A 217 2.12 -4.61 24.46
N ASP A 218 2.16 -3.45 23.81
CA ASP A 218 0.96 -2.79 23.27
C ASP A 218 0.47 -3.50 22.01
N LYS A 219 -0.85 -3.67 21.90
CA LYS A 219 -1.50 -4.32 20.76
C LYS A 219 -1.31 -3.56 19.45
N ARG A 220 -1.18 -2.22 19.51
CA ARG A 220 -0.91 -1.37 18.35
C ARG A 220 0.38 -1.76 17.63
N ASP A 221 1.36 -2.27 18.38
CA ASP A 221 2.66 -2.68 17.85
C ASP A 221 2.67 -4.14 17.33
N MET A 222 1.54 -4.86 17.41
CA MET A 222 1.41 -6.28 17.05
C MET A 222 0.97 -6.51 15.60
N ASN A 223 1.28 -5.59 14.67
CA ASN A 223 1.12 -5.87 13.25
C ASN A 223 2.26 -6.77 12.73
N PHE A 224 1.97 -8.05 12.52
CA PHE A 224 2.94 -9.00 12.00
C PHE A 224 2.68 -9.38 10.53
N GLU A 225 1.68 -8.79 9.86
CA GLU A 225 1.22 -9.24 8.55
C GLU A 225 2.28 -9.04 7.45
N ASP A 226 3.07 -7.98 7.57
CA ASP A 226 4.14 -7.63 6.63
C ASP A 226 5.48 -8.28 6.94
N CYS A 227 5.54 -9.12 7.99
CA CYS A 227 6.80 -9.72 8.45
C CYS A 227 7.15 -11.01 7.70
N GLU A 228 8.44 -11.18 7.44
CA GLU A 228 8.98 -12.43 6.89
C GLU A 228 8.65 -13.60 7.81
N GLY A 229 7.89 -14.56 7.29
CA GLY A 229 7.47 -15.74 8.05
C GLY A 229 6.12 -15.62 8.77
N TRP A 230 5.37 -14.51 8.63
CA TRP A 230 3.99 -14.33 9.14
C TRP A 230 3.12 -15.58 8.97
N PHE A 231 2.93 -16.01 7.71
CA PHE A 231 2.11 -17.18 7.36
C PHE A 231 2.66 -18.49 7.93
N SER A 232 3.97 -18.56 8.17
CA SER A 232 4.64 -19.78 8.63
C SER A 232 4.66 -19.90 10.16
N GLN A 233 4.78 -18.79 10.90
CA GLN A 233 5.07 -18.81 12.34
C GLN A 233 3.87 -18.38 13.20
N VAL A 234 3.16 -17.34 12.76
CA VAL A 234 2.04 -16.74 13.50
C VAL A 234 0.71 -17.26 12.97
N TYR A 235 0.47 -17.13 11.67
CA TYR A 235 -0.80 -17.47 11.04
C TYR A 235 -0.85 -18.91 10.47
N ASN A 236 -0.57 -19.89 11.33
CA ASN A 236 -0.62 -21.32 10.99
C ASN A 236 -1.56 -22.11 11.93
N ALA A 237 -1.98 -23.31 11.50
CA ALA A 237 -2.95 -24.14 12.24
C ALA A 237 -2.31 -25.06 13.30
N ALA A 238 -0.99 -24.99 13.51
CA ALA A 238 -0.32 -25.84 14.49
C ALA A 238 -0.58 -25.33 15.92
N PRO A 239 -0.68 -26.21 16.93
CA PRO A 239 -0.79 -25.78 18.32
C PRO A 239 0.40 -24.92 18.77
N LEU A 240 0.14 -23.90 19.58
CA LEU A 240 1.18 -23.10 20.22
C LEU A 240 1.60 -23.76 21.53
N THR A 241 2.66 -24.56 21.49
CA THR A 241 3.24 -25.16 22.70
C THR A 241 4.23 -24.21 23.35
N ASP A 242 4.50 -24.38 24.64
CA ASP A 242 5.46 -23.52 25.37
C ASP A 242 6.88 -23.61 24.80
N LYS A 243 7.25 -24.76 24.22
CA LYS A 243 8.53 -24.88 23.51
C LYS A 243 8.56 -23.97 22.27
N VAL A 244 7.53 -24.04 21.43
CA VAL A 244 7.41 -23.20 20.22
C VAL A 244 7.31 -21.72 20.60
N TRP A 245 6.60 -21.39 21.67
CA TRP A 245 6.51 -20.04 22.19
C TRP A 245 7.88 -19.46 22.55
N ARG A 246 8.72 -20.22 23.28
CA ARG A 246 10.10 -19.79 23.63
C ARG A 246 10.99 -19.53 22.41
N GLU A 247 10.81 -20.31 21.34
CA GLU A 247 11.57 -20.13 20.10
C GLU A 247 11.05 -18.94 19.27
N LEU A 248 9.75 -18.67 19.34
CA LEU A 248 9.07 -17.62 18.59
C LEU A 248 9.23 -16.24 19.23
N LEU A 249 9.18 -16.15 20.56
CA LEU A 249 9.15 -14.89 21.31
C LEU A 249 10.27 -13.91 20.93
N PRO A 250 11.55 -14.30 20.83
CA PRO A 250 12.61 -13.35 20.47
C PRO A 250 12.41 -12.68 19.10
N ARG A 251 11.81 -13.40 18.14
CA ARG A 251 11.51 -12.85 16.80
C ARG A 251 10.36 -11.85 16.85
N LEU A 252 9.30 -12.20 17.59
CA LEU A 252 8.16 -11.29 17.79
C LEU A 252 8.57 -10.01 18.49
N VAL A 253 9.40 -10.11 19.54
CA VAL A 253 9.92 -8.93 20.26
C VAL A 253 10.75 -8.02 19.35
N LYS A 254 11.55 -8.59 18.44
CA LYS A 254 12.30 -7.79 17.45
C LYS A 254 11.34 -7.00 16.55
N ILE A 255 10.27 -7.64 16.09
CA ILE A 255 9.27 -7.02 15.23
C ILE A 255 8.51 -5.93 15.99
N ILE A 256 7.99 -6.24 17.18
CA ILE A 256 7.26 -5.27 18.02
C ILE A 256 8.09 -4.01 18.26
N LYS A 257 9.40 -4.14 18.49
CA LYS A 257 10.28 -2.98 18.64
C LYS A 257 10.43 -2.15 17.37
N SER A 258 10.44 -2.78 16.20
CA SER A 258 10.47 -2.07 14.91
C SER A 258 9.15 -1.34 14.68
N ASN A 259 8.04 -2.06 14.83
CA ASN A 259 6.70 -1.54 14.68
C ASN A 259 6.43 -0.38 15.64
N HIS A 260 6.85 -0.51 16.90
CA HIS A 260 6.76 0.55 17.89
C HIS A 260 7.49 1.79 17.39
N LYS A 261 8.75 1.65 16.96
CA LYS A 261 9.53 2.76 16.44
C LYS A 261 8.85 3.43 15.23
N GLU A 262 8.42 2.64 14.25
CA GLU A 262 7.74 3.13 13.04
C GLU A 262 6.43 3.84 13.38
N ARG A 263 5.65 3.31 14.34
CA ARG A 263 4.43 3.95 14.84
C ARG A 263 4.74 5.30 15.48
N ILE A 264 5.73 5.38 16.37
CA ILE A 264 6.12 6.66 17.01
C ILE A 264 6.58 7.68 15.97
N GLU A 265 7.38 7.27 14.99
CA GLU A 265 7.86 8.15 13.92
C GLU A 265 6.69 8.67 13.08
N SER A 266 5.78 7.78 12.64
CA SER A 266 4.58 8.16 11.88
C SER A 266 3.64 9.06 12.66
N GLU A 267 3.27 8.70 13.90
CA GLU A 267 2.37 9.50 14.73
C GLU A 267 2.99 10.88 15.03
N ARG A 268 4.31 10.96 15.14
CA ARG A 268 5.02 12.23 15.33
C ARG A 268 4.97 13.10 14.07
N GLU A 269 5.16 12.52 12.89
CA GLU A 269 5.03 13.22 11.61
C GLU A 269 3.60 13.76 11.43
N ASP A 270 2.58 12.93 11.68
CA ASP A 270 1.16 13.32 11.60
C ASP A 270 0.86 14.50 12.54
N ARG A 271 1.35 14.46 13.78
CA ARG A 271 1.19 15.56 14.76
C ARG A 271 1.90 16.84 14.33
N ILE A 272 3.07 16.75 13.69
CA ILE A 272 3.75 17.93 13.16
C ILE A 272 2.95 18.53 12.01
N GLU A 273 2.39 17.70 11.13
CA GLU A 273 1.53 18.15 10.05
C GLU A 273 0.28 18.87 10.60
N GLU A 274 -0.36 18.31 11.63
CA GLU A 274 -1.51 18.93 12.31
C GLU A 274 -1.17 20.30 12.91
N ILE A 275 -0.06 20.39 13.66
CA ILE A 275 0.40 21.68 14.23
C ILE A 275 0.78 22.66 13.11
N THR A 276 1.34 22.17 11.99
CA THR A 276 1.72 23.00 10.84
C THR A 276 0.50 23.57 10.12
N ASP A 277 -0.54 22.76 9.95
CA ASP A 277 -1.81 23.20 9.37
C ASP A 277 -2.49 24.21 10.28
N TRP A 278 -2.57 23.94 11.59
CA TRP A 278 -3.06 24.88 12.59
C TRP A 278 -2.27 26.21 12.58
N PHE A 279 -0.94 26.14 12.54
CA PHE A 279 -0.09 27.33 12.49
C PHE A 279 -0.34 28.15 11.21
N ARG A 280 -0.61 27.49 10.09
CA ARG A 280 -0.95 28.17 8.82
C ARG A 280 -2.30 28.89 8.89
N ASP A 281 -3.25 28.36 9.65
CA ASP A 281 -4.56 28.98 9.82
C ASP A 281 -4.50 30.22 10.73
N ILE A 282 -3.62 30.23 11.74
CA ILE A 282 -3.46 31.37 12.66
C ILE A 282 -2.48 32.41 12.11
N TYR A 283 -1.38 31.97 11.52
CA TYR A 283 -0.36 32.87 11.04
C TYR A 283 -0.67 33.34 9.63
N THR A 284 -0.90 34.64 9.51
CA THR A 284 -1.16 35.28 8.22
C THR A 284 0.13 35.49 7.44
N THR A 285 0.28 34.84 6.29
CA THR A 285 1.47 35.06 5.45
C THR A 285 1.47 36.49 4.94
N LYS A 286 2.54 37.24 5.21
CA LYS A 286 2.72 38.58 4.64
C LYS A 286 3.16 38.42 3.19
N THR A 287 2.26 38.76 2.28
CA THR A 287 2.51 38.79 0.84
C THR A 287 2.81 40.22 0.40
N TYR A 288 3.88 40.42 -0.35
CA TYR A 288 4.30 41.75 -0.78
C TYR A 288 3.96 41.92 -2.26
N ILE A 289 3.22 42.99 -2.55
CA ILE A 289 2.65 43.27 -3.87
C ILE A 289 3.31 44.52 -4.42
N TRP A 290 3.73 44.43 -5.67
CA TRP A 290 4.23 45.56 -6.43
C TRP A 290 3.23 45.94 -7.51
N MET A 291 2.64 47.14 -7.39
CA MET A 291 1.74 47.69 -8.40
C MET A 291 2.50 48.61 -9.35
N MET A 292 2.66 48.19 -10.62
CA MET A 292 3.25 49.01 -11.69
C MET A 292 2.16 49.70 -12.53
N ASP A 293 2.56 50.68 -13.34
CA ASP A 293 1.69 51.36 -14.31
C ASP A 293 1.09 50.42 -15.38
N ASP A 294 1.73 49.27 -15.65
CA ASP A 294 1.34 48.27 -16.65
C ASP A 294 0.66 47.01 -16.06
N GLY A 295 0.44 46.95 -14.73
CA GLY A 295 -0.27 45.87 -14.05
C GLY A 295 0.37 45.40 -12.74
N ILE A 296 -0.23 44.38 -12.12
CA ILE A 296 0.31 43.72 -10.92
C ILE A 296 1.37 42.70 -11.33
N ARG A 297 2.59 42.81 -10.78
CA ARG A 297 3.58 41.73 -10.89
C ARG A 297 3.36 40.71 -9.77
N ILE A 298 3.62 39.43 -10.10
CA ILE A 298 3.34 38.24 -9.29
C ILE A 298 3.70 38.48 -7.80
N PRO A 299 2.81 38.13 -6.86
CA PRO A 299 3.08 38.24 -5.43
C PRO A 299 4.35 37.46 -5.06
N TRP A 300 5.26 38.11 -4.33
CA TRP A 300 6.42 37.43 -3.77
C TRP A 300 6.01 36.84 -2.43
N ASN A 301 5.88 35.51 -2.37
CA ASN A 301 5.72 34.79 -1.12
C ASN A 301 7.06 34.83 -0.39
N LEU A 302 7.12 35.63 0.66
CA LEU A 302 8.33 36.01 1.34
C LEU A 302 8.47 35.16 2.62
N ASN A 303 9.61 34.48 2.76
CA ASN A 303 9.73 33.10 3.28
C ASN A 303 9.94 32.92 4.80
N ALA A 304 9.93 33.98 5.62
CA ALA A 304 10.31 33.87 7.04
C ALA A 304 9.33 32.97 7.85
N THR A 305 8.04 33.06 7.56
CA THR A 305 7.00 32.22 8.17
C THR A 305 7.08 30.77 7.74
N LYS A 306 7.35 30.54 6.46
CA LYS A 306 7.49 29.17 5.93
C LYS A 306 8.72 28.46 6.50
N LEU A 307 9.80 29.20 6.73
CA LEU A 307 10.96 28.67 7.43
C LEU A 307 10.62 28.25 8.88
N LEU A 308 9.77 29.00 9.58
CA LEU A 308 9.28 28.59 10.90
C LEU A 308 8.35 27.37 10.83
N SER A 309 7.41 27.34 9.87
CA SER A 309 6.52 26.19 9.67
C SER A 309 7.30 24.90 9.39
N ASP A 310 8.38 25.01 8.62
CA ASP A 310 9.24 23.89 8.26
C ASP A 310 10.15 23.45 9.44
N ASN A 311 10.18 24.19 10.55
CA ASN A 311 11.07 23.97 11.70
C ASN A 311 10.37 24.12 13.07
N LEU A 312 9.06 23.89 13.16
CA LEU A 312 8.27 24.13 14.39
C LEU A 312 8.83 23.43 15.65
N GLU A 313 9.50 22.29 15.48
CA GLU A 313 10.12 21.54 16.58
C GLU A 313 11.24 22.28 17.33
N ILE A 314 11.77 23.38 16.79
CA ILE A 314 12.75 24.21 17.51
C ILE A 314 12.12 24.96 18.68
N VAL A 315 10.79 25.11 18.66
CA VAL A 315 10.02 25.75 19.72
C VAL A 315 9.89 24.76 20.88
N PRO A 316 10.44 25.06 22.08
CA PRO A 316 10.46 24.13 23.20
C PRO A 316 9.08 23.60 23.61
N GLU A 317 8.06 24.45 23.51
CA GLU A 317 6.67 24.12 23.82
C GLU A 317 6.12 23.06 22.85
N ILE A 318 6.35 23.24 21.54
CA ILE A 318 5.98 22.26 20.49
C ILE A 318 6.76 20.96 20.68
N LYS A 319 8.06 21.06 20.96
CA LYS A 319 8.88 19.89 21.24
C LYS A 319 8.35 19.10 22.44
N CYS A 320 7.97 19.78 23.52
CA CYS A 320 7.41 19.16 24.71
C CYS A 320 6.05 18.48 24.44
N LEU A 321 5.23 19.06 23.55
CA LEU A 321 3.96 18.45 23.13
C LEU A 321 4.16 17.13 22.39
N LEU A 322 5.21 17.03 21.58
CA LEU A 322 5.55 15.84 20.80
C LEU A 322 6.29 14.75 21.60
N GLU A 323 6.67 15.01 22.85
CA GLU A 323 7.42 14.09 23.70
C GLU A 323 6.51 13.09 24.44
N GLY A 324 6.98 11.83 24.54
CA GLY A 324 6.46 10.86 25.51
C GLY A 324 5.39 9.87 25.04
N ASP A 325 5.24 9.61 23.73
CA ASP A 325 4.22 8.68 23.16
C ASP A 325 2.82 8.86 23.80
N PRO A 326 2.27 10.09 23.85
CA PRO A 326 0.91 10.28 24.35
C PRO A 326 -0.08 9.52 23.46
N SER A 327 -1.24 9.14 23.99
CA SER A 327 -2.34 8.71 23.13
C SER A 327 -2.78 9.86 22.22
N THR A 328 -3.56 9.58 21.16
CA THR A 328 -4.17 10.64 20.34
C THR A 328 -5.00 11.59 21.21
N GLU A 329 -5.88 11.04 22.06
CA GLU A 329 -6.72 11.82 22.98
C GLU A 329 -5.89 12.69 23.94
N GLU A 330 -4.80 12.15 24.50
CA GLU A 330 -3.90 12.92 25.37
C GLU A 330 -3.14 14.02 24.62
N PHE A 331 -2.79 13.78 23.36
CA PHE A 331 -2.15 14.80 22.52
C PHE A 331 -3.13 15.93 22.23
N ASP A 332 -4.35 15.61 21.78
CA ASP A 332 -5.40 16.58 21.46
C ASP A 332 -5.70 17.47 22.67
N GLU A 333 -5.93 16.86 23.85
CA GLU A 333 -6.18 17.61 25.10
C GLU A 333 -5.00 18.54 25.46
N ARG A 334 -3.75 18.05 25.33
CA ARG A 334 -2.56 18.87 25.61
C ARG A 334 -2.43 20.02 24.62
N PHE A 335 -2.69 19.76 23.34
CA PHE A 335 -2.57 20.73 22.27
C PHE A 335 -3.62 21.83 22.42
N GLU A 336 -4.90 21.47 22.57
CA GLU A 336 -6.00 22.42 22.83
C GLU A 336 -5.74 23.28 24.07
N SER A 337 -5.23 22.68 25.16
CA SER A 337 -4.96 23.42 26.41
C SER A 337 -3.82 24.45 26.30
N GLN A 338 -2.95 24.32 25.29
CA GLN A 338 -1.78 25.18 25.08
C GLN A 338 -1.93 26.10 23.87
N GLU A 339 -3.04 26.03 23.14
CA GLU A 339 -3.25 26.74 21.87
C GLU A 339 -2.99 28.25 21.99
N ASP A 340 -3.55 28.90 23.02
CA ASP A 340 -3.34 30.33 23.29
C ASP A 340 -1.86 30.66 23.56
N VAL A 341 -1.19 29.83 24.38
CA VAL A 341 0.22 30.02 24.77
C VAL A 341 1.14 29.81 23.57
N LEU A 342 0.86 28.80 22.73
CA LEU A 342 1.60 28.53 21.51
C LEU A 342 1.43 29.67 20.51
N THR A 343 0.21 30.18 20.36
CA THR A 343 -0.08 31.33 19.48
C THR A 343 0.77 32.54 19.86
N ASP A 344 0.78 32.92 21.14
CA ASP A 344 1.60 34.02 21.64
C ASP A 344 3.10 33.76 21.45
N THR A 345 3.55 32.53 21.73
CA THR A 345 4.96 32.12 21.61
C THR A 345 5.44 32.22 20.17
N LEU A 346 4.67 31.69 19.22
CA LEU A 346 5.01 31.68 17.80
C LEU A 346 4.98 33.09 17.20
N ASN A 347 4.01 33.92 17.59
CA ASN A 347 3.96 35.33 17.19
C ASN A 347 5.18 36.11 17.70
N ASN A 348 5.58 35.88 18.95
CA ASN A 348 6.76 36.52 19.52
C ASN A 348 8.06 36.03 18.87
N TRP A 349 8.15 34.74 18.55
CA TRP A 349 9.35 34.15 17.96
C TRP A 349 9.76 34.83 16.65
N VAL A 350 8.81 35.12 15.75
CA VAL A 350 9.10 35.83 14.48
C VAL A 350 9.63 37.23 14.76
N ASN A 351 9.01 37.96 15.68
CA ASN A 351 9.45 39.30 16.07
C ASN A 351 10.86 39.28 16.69
N GLU A 352 11.17 38.29 17.52
CA GLU A 352 12.50 38.09 18.11
C GLU A 352 13.56 37.80 17.03
N GLN A 353 13.23 36.97 16.05
CA GLN A 353 14.13 36.69 14.93
C GLN A 353 14.42 37.93 14.08
N GLU A 354 13.39 38.73 13.76
CA GLU A 354 13.57 39.99 13.05
C GLU A 354 14.41 40.99 13.87
N ALA A 355 14.14 41.11 15.17
CA ALA A 355 14.93 41.94 16.07
C ALA A 355 16.40 41.50 16.13
N ARG A 356 16.66 40.19 16.13
CA ARG A 356 18.01 39.64 16.07
C ARG A 356 18.72 40.02 14.77
N LEU A 357 18.07 39.91 13.62
CA LEU A 357 18.66 40.32 12.34
C LEU A 357 19.00 41.81 12.33
N VAL A 358 18.07 42.66 12.80
CA VAL A 358 18.29 44.11 12.91
C VAL A 358 19.43 44.44 13.87
N SER A 359 19.57 43.71 14.99
CA SER A 359 20.65 43.94 15.96
C SER A 359 22.06 43.70 15.39
N MET A 360 22.17 42.97 14.28
CA MET A 360 23.44 42.75 13.57
C MET A 360 23.78 43.88 12.60
N MET A 361 22.80 44.73 12.25
CA MET A 361 22.97 45.85 11.33
C MET A 361 23.50 47.09 12.06
N PRO A 362 24.11 48.05 11.36
CA PRO A 362 24.48 49.34 11.94
C PRO A 362 23.28 50.09 12.54
N GLU A 363 23.49 50.80 13.66
CA GLU A 363 22.42 51.52 14.37
C GLU A 363 21.79 52.66 13.53
N ASP A 364 22.54 53.21 12.58
CA ASP A 364 22.15 54.31 11.70
C ASP A 364 21.31 53.88 10.49
N VAL A 365 21.01 52.58 10.33
CA VAL A 365 20.15 52.11 9.24
C VAL A 365 18.73 52.63 9.41
N SER A 366 18.31 53.48 8.48
CA SER A 366 16.97 54.02 8.35
C SER A 366 16.02 53.03 7.65
N VAL A 367 14.72 53.31 7.75
CA VAL A 367 13.72 52.64 6.92
C VAL A 367 13.96 52.99 5.44
N PRO A 368 13.70 52.07 4.50
CA PRO A 368 13.82 52.35 3.07
C PRO A 368 12.70 53.29 2.58
N ASP A 369 12.92 53.85 1.40
CA ASP A 369 11.89 54.55 0.65
C ASP A 369 10.94 53.53 0.00
N PHE A 370 9.71 53.45 0.49
CA PHE A 370 8.68 52.56 -0.09
C PHE A 370 8.00 53.14 -1.34
N PHE A 371 8.38 54.36 -1.74
CA PHE A 371 7.80 55.09 -2.86
C PHE A 371 8.89 55.49 -3.85
N LEU A 372 8.64 55.27 -5.14
CA LEU A 372 9.54 55.71 -6.20
C LEU A 372 9.31 57.19 -6.55
N PRO A 373 10.32 58.07 -6.40
CA PRO A 373 10.17 59.48 -6.75
C PRO A 373 9.83 59.64 -8.24
N GLY A 374 8.65 60.18 -8.54
CA GLY A 374 8.18 60.44 -9.90
C GLY A 374 7.46 59.28 -10.61
N SER A 375 7.24 58.14 -9.93
CA SER A 375 6.45 57.02 -10.42
C SER A 375 5.10 56.93 -9.71
N LYS A 376 4.07 56.38 -10.36
CA LYS A 376 2.80 55.98 -9.70
C LYS A 376 2.87 54.59 -9.08
N SER A 377 4.04 53.93 -9.15
CA SER A 377 4.24 52.59 -8.59
C SER A 377 4.22 52.65 -7.06
N ILE A 378 3.48 51.74 -6.45
CA ILE A 378 3.33 51.65 -4.99
C ILE A 378 3.62 50.21 -4.56
N MET A 379 4.47 50.06 -3.54
CA MET A 379 4.58 48.81 -2.80
C MET A 379 3.52 48.74 -1.73
N LEU A 380 2.85 47.60 -1.66
CA LEU A 380 1.86 47.29 -0.64
C LEU A 380 2.19 45.91 -0.05
N PHE A 381 1.76 45.68 1.18
CA PHE A 381 1.74 44.33 1.73
C PHE A 381 0.29 43.92 1.96
N HIS A 382 0.05 42.63 1.99
CA HIS A 382 -1.25 42.06 2.28
C HIS A 382 -1.05 40.84 3.17
N THR A 383 -2.03 40.58 4.02
CA THR A 383 -2.09 39.36 4.80
C THR A 383 -3.23 38.49 4.28
N ASP A 384 -3.13 37.17 4.37
CA ASP A 384 -4.19 36.26 3.89
C ASP A 384 -5.59 36.53 4.52
N SER A 385 -5.65 37.24 5.66
CA SER A 385 -6.89 37.64 6.32
C SER A 385 -7.48 38.97 5.84
N ASP A 386 -6.69 39.80 5.16
CA ASP A 386 -7.14 41.11 4.71
C ASP A 386 -7.91 41.01 3.40
N VAL A 387 -8.81 41.95 3.12
CA VAL A 387 -9.43 42.10 1.78
C VAL A 387 -8.73 43.19 0.97
N ILE A 388 -7.92 44.02 1.62
CA ILE A 388 -7.28 45.22 1.07
C ILE A 388 -5.79 45.18 1.43
N ALA A 389 -4.91 45.49 0.47
CA ALA A 389 -3.48 45.61 0.74
C ALA A 389 -3.16 46.91 1.51
N GLY A 390 -2.35 46.80 2.56
CA GLY A 390 -1.90 47.89 3.42
C GLY A 390 -0.60 48.55 2.92
N PRO A 391 -0.33 49.79 3.35
CA PRO A 391 0.90 50.50 3.00
C PRO A 391 2.10 49.93 3.75
N MET A 392 3.27 49.87 3.12
CA MET A 392 4.49 49.26 3.69
C MET A 392 4.98 49.90 5.01
N ASP A 393 4.63 51.16 5.27
CA ASP A 393 4.96 51.88 6.50
C ASP A 393 4.15 51.41 7.72
N ALA A 394 3.09 50.62 7.53
CA ALA A 394 2.34 49.97 8.59
C ALA A 394 2.98 48.65 9.07
N LEU A 395 4.04 48.16 8.42
CA LEU A 395 4.79 46.99 8.89
C LEU A 395 5.53 47.29 10.21
N PRO A 396 5.85 46.27 11.03
CA PRO A 396 6.73 46.46 12.19
C PRO A 396 8.07 47.08 11.78
N LEU A 397 8.63 47.95 12.64
CA LEU A 397 9.84 48.72 12.33
C LEU A 397 11.04 47.83 11.95
N ASN A 398 11.19 46.67 12.62
CA ASN A 398 12.26 45.73 12.29
C ASN A 398 12.07 45.15 10.89
N THR A 399 10.85 44.73 10.54
CA THR A 399 10.51 44.30 9.18
C THR A 399 10.86 45.38 8.15
N GLN A 400 10.49 46.64 8.41
CA GLN A 400 10.78 47.75 7.49
C GLN A 400 12.29 47.92 7.26
N LYS A 401 13.11 47.93 8.32
CA LYS A 401 14.56 48.07 8.23
C LYS A 401 15.21 46.92 7.47
N LEU A 402 14.72 45.70 7.66
CA LEU A 402 15.25 44.51 6.99
C LEU A 402 14.98 44.49 5.49
N LEU A 403 13.99 45.24 5.00
CA LEU A 403 13.65 45.34 3.58
C LEU A 403 14.61 46.24 2.77
N ARG A 404 15.60 46.86 3.41
CA ARG A 404 16.66 47.65 2.76
C ARG A 404 17.43 46.82 1.71
N ALA A 405 17.64 47.37 0.51
CA ALA A 405 18.41 46.71 -0.55
C ALA A 405 19.91 46.55 -0.24
N ASP A 406 20.42 47.26 0.77
CA ASP A 406 21.78 47.17 1.28
C ASP A 406 21.87 46.44 2.64
N ALA A 407 20.79 45.85 3.16
CA ALA A 407 20.82 44.95 4.30
C ALA A 407 21.20 43.53 3.85
N VAL A 408 22.50 43.27 3.68
CA VAL A 408 23.01 42.02 3.12
C VAL A 408 23.52 41.09 4.24
N PHE A 409 23.04 39.86 4.22
CA PHE A 409 23.44 38.80 5.15
C PHE A 409 24.18 37.68 4.41
N VAL A 410 25.07 36.99 5.11
CA VAL A 410 25.82 35.82 4.61
C VAL A 410 25.73 34.69 5.62
N ARG A 411 25.93 33.44 5.19
CA ARG A 411 25.97 32.29 6.10
C ARG A 411 27.22 32.37 7.00
N THR A 412 27.03 32.01 8.26
CA THR A 412 28.15 31.83 9.20
C THR A 412 28.94 30.57 8.83
N PRO A 413 30.28 30.55 9.02
CA PRO A 413 31.11 29.39 8.68
C PRO A 413 30.70 28.10 9.40
N ASP A 414 30.10 28.24 10.60
CA ASP A 414 29.67 27.12 11.44
C ASP A 414 28.23 26.66 11.14
N ALA A 415 27.55 27.25 10.16
CA ALA A 415 26.16 26.90 9.83
C ALA A 415 26.04 25.53 9.11
N PRO A 416 25.05 24.69 9.46
CA PRO A 416 24.77 23.45 8.73
C PRO A 416 24.53 23.71 7.24
N GLY A 417 25.22 22.95 6.37
CA GLY A 417 25.11 23.08 4.91
C GLY A 417 26.08 24.07 4.26
N HIS A 418 27.05 24.64 4.99
CA HIS A 418 28.10 25.49 4.42
C HIS A 418 29.03 24.68 3.49
N LEU A 419 28.74 24.68 2.19
CA LEU A 419 29.62 24.19 1.14
C LEU A 419 30.64 25.28 0.76
N ASP A 420 31.88 24.92 0.41
CA ASP A 420 32.90 25.88 -0.05
C ASP A 420 32.44 26.74 -1.25
N THR A 421 31.44 26.26 -2.01
CA THR A 421 30.79 26.98 -3.12
C THR A 421 29.85 28.10 -2.70
N CYS A 422 29.48 28.19 -1.42
CA CYS A 422 28.52 29.18 -0.88
C CYS A 422 29.18 30.35 -0.16
N ARG A 423 30.52 30.45 -0.21
CA ARG A 423 31.33 31.36 0.62
C ARG A 423 30.94 32.84 0.52
N ASN A 424 30.32 33.24 -0.61
CA ASN A 424 29.87 34.61 -0.89
C ASN A 424 28.38 34.72 -1.25
N ALA A 425 27.55 33.73 -0.89
CA ALA A 425 26.12 33.80 -1.15
C ALA A 425 25.46 34.88 -0.29
N CYS A 426 24.76 35.81 -0.95
CA CYS A 426 24.07 36.93 -0.33
C CYS A 426 22.61 36.58 -0.03
N TYR A 427 22.15 36.95 1.15
CA TYR A 427 20.79 36.74 1.63
C TYR A 427 20.17 38.07 2.04
N PHE A 428 18.90 38.23 1.67
CA PHE A 428 18.12 39.44 1.91
C PHE A 428 16.83 39.02 2.58
N TYR A 429 16.36 39.81 3.55
CA TYR A 429 15.11 39.49 4.21
C TYR A 429 13.95 39.59 3.21
N PRO A 430 12.95 38.69 3.33
CA PRO A 430 12.88 37.48 4.14
C PRO A 430 13.30 36.20 3.40
N ASN A 431 14.06 36.32 2.31
CA ASN A 431 14.54 35.20 1.51
C ASN A 431 15.75 34.51 2.17
N PHE A 432 15.49 33.85 3.30
CA PHE A 432 16.42 32.98 3.99
C PHE A 432 16.07 31.50 3.71
N ASP A 433 17.09 30.65 3.66
CA ASP A 433 16.99 29.20 3.44
C ASP A 433 17.35 28.39 4.71
N ALA A 434 17.56 29.08 5.83
CA ALA A 434 17.81 28.51 7.15
C ALA A 434 17.39 29.50 8.24
N LEU A 435 17.38 29.05 9.50
CA LEU A 435 17.09 29.89 10.66
C LEU A 435 18.02 31.11 10.74
N PRO A 436 17.53 32.29 11.17
CA PRO A 436 18.32 33.52 11.28
C PRO A 436 19.62 33.38 12.10
N SER A 437 19.69 32.39 12.99
CA SER A 437 20.90 32.05 13.73
C SER A 437 22.08 31.61 12.87
N GLY A 438 21.82 31.12 11.66
CA GLY A 438 22.84 30.70 10.70
C GLY A 438 23.45 31.85 9.90
N PHE A 439 22.97 33.08 10.06
CA PHE A 439 23.38 34.23 9.25
C PHE A 439 24.09 35.30 10.07
N ALA A 440 24.96 36.05 9.41
CA ALA A 440 25.59 37.25 9.93
C ALA A 440 25.47 38.40 8.93
N TYR A 441 25.42 39.63 9.44
CA TYR A 441 25.45 40.84 8.61
C TYR A 441 26.82 40.97 7.92
N SER A 442 26.82 41.19 6.60
CA SER A 442 28.05 41.33 5.81
C SER A 442 28.33 42.79 5.53
N LYS A 443 29.24 43.39 6.32
CA LYS A 443 29.64 44.78 6.14
C LYS A 443 30.14 45.07 4.72
N LEU A 444 31.01 44.22 4.17
CA LEU A 444 31.56 44.40 2.82
C LEU A 444 30.48 44.33 1.73
N ALA A 445 29.59 43.34 1.81
CA ALA A 445 28.52 43.18 0.82
C ALA A 445 27.52 44.34 0.88
N SER A 446 27.21 44.81 2.09
CA SER A 446 26.37 45.98 2.33
C SER A 446 27.02 47.28 1.83
N GLU A 447 28.33 47.46 1.98
CA GLU A 447 29.06 48.61 1.43
C GLU A 447 29.00 48.63 -0.10
N ILE A 448 29.24 47.48 -0.74
CA ILE A 448 29.09 47.31 -2.20
C ILE A 448 27.66 47.66 -2.63
N ALA A 449 26.65 47.08 -1.96
CA ALA A 449 25.25 47.34 -2.26
C ALA A 449 24.92 48.84 -2.15
N LYS A 450 25.40 49.51 -1.10
CA LYS A 450 25.20 50.93 -0.86
C LYS A 450 25.81 51.81 -1.94
N ASP A 451 27.03 51.52 -2.39
CA ASP A 451 27.69 52.25 -3.47
C ASP A 451 26.98 52.09 -4.82
N LEU A 452 26.46 50.89 -5.08
CA LEU A 452 25.63 50.63 -6.27
C LEU A 452 24.30 51.38 -6.21
N LEU A 453 23.61 51.36 -5.07
CA LEU A 453 22.37 52.12 -4.87
C LEU A 453 22.57 53.63 -5.06
N ASN A 454 23.66 54.18 -4.52
CA ASN A 454 24.05 55.57 -4.72
C ASN A 454 24.27 55.89 -6.21
N SER A 455 24.95 55.00 -6.93
CA SER A 455 25.22 55.16 -8.37
C SER A 455 23.95 55.11 -9.21
N LEU A 456 22.94 54.36 -8.78
CA LEU A 456 21.62 54.30 -9.39
C LEU A 456 20.72 55.49 -9.00
N GLY A 457 21.18 56.37 -8.10
CA GLY A 457 20.40 57.48 -7.57
C GLY A 457 19.27 57.04 -6.64
N ARG A 458 19.37 55.84 -6.06
CA ARG A 458 18.35 55.24 -5.17
C ARG A 458 18.97 54.76 -3.85
N PRO A 459 19.55 55.66 -3.03
CA PRO A 459 20.32 55.30 -1.84
C PRO A 459 19.52 54.50 -0.80
N ASP A 460 18.20 54.67 -0.80
CA ASP A 460 17.30 54.11 0.19
C ASP A 460 16.29 53.08 -0.37
N ALA A 461 16.60 52.50 -1.53
CA ALA A 461 15.74 51.51 -2.19
C ALA A 461 15.48 50.26 -1.33
N THR A 462 14.32 49.65 -1.54
CA THR A 462 14.03 48.33 -0.95
C THR A 462 14.64 47.20 -1.77
N TYR A 463 14.94 46.06 -1.15
CA TYR A 463 15.35 44.86 -1.88
C TYR A 463 14.27 44.40 -2.89
N LEU A 464 12.99 44.56 -2.52
CA LEU A 464 11.85 44.22 -3.38
C LEU A 464 11.83 45.04 -4.67
N GLU A 465 12.17 46.31 -4.58
CA GLU A 465 12.34 47.20 -5.72
C GLU A 465 13.43 46.70 -6.64
N MET A 466 14.61 46.43 -6.08
CA MET A 466 15.76 45.98 -6.86
C MET A 466 15.52 44.60 -7.49
N MET A 467 14.68 43.76 -6.90
CA MET A 467 14.23 42.51 -7.50
C MET A 467 13.25 42.73 -8.66
N SER A 468 12.35 43.73 -8.56
CA SER A 468 11.37 44.04 -9.59
C SER A 468 11.99 44.54 -10.90
N GLU A 469 13.17 45.17 -10.81
CA GLU A 469 13.97 45.63 -11.95
C GLU A 469 14.54 44.46 -12.78
N GLY A 470 14.55 43.22 -12.24
CA GLY A 470 14.94 42.02 -12.98
C GLY A 470 16.44 41.94 -13.31
N TYR A 471 16.78 41.22 -14.39
CA TYR A 471 18.16 40.98 -14.84
C TYR A 471 18.67 42.14 -15.71
N ASN A 472 18.75 43.34 -15.15
CA ASN A 472 19.09 44.56 -15.89
C ASN A 472 20.46 45.15 -15.52
N LEU A 473 21.22 44.53 -14.62
CA LEU A 473 22.52 45.03 -14.17
C LEU A 473 23.65 44.31 -14.90
N SER A 474 24.52 45.05 -15.59
CA SER A 474 25.68 44.48 -16.30
C SER A 474 26.99 45.01 -15.72
N CYS A 475 27.97 44.12 -15.61
CA CYS A 475 29.30 44.50 -15.14
C CYS A 475 30.13 45.03 -16.31
N GLY A 476 30.55 46.29 -16.26
CA GLY A 476 31.37 46.89 -17.30
C GLY A 476 32.79 46.30 -17.41
N MET A 477 33.26 45.63 -16.35
CA MET A 477 34.59 45.02 -16.26
C MET A 477 34.62 43.57 -16.75
N CYS A 478 33.46 42.88 -16.73
CA CYS A 478 33.31 41.46 -17.08
C CYS A 478 32.26 41.32 -18.19
N PRO A 479 32.57 41.70 -19.44
CA PRO A 479 31.61 41.73 -20.55
C PRO A 479 31.07 40.35 -20.95
N GLU A 480 31.73 39.27 -20.53
CA GLU A 480 31.28 37.88 -20.67
C GLU A 480 30.14 37.49 -19.73
N VAL A 481 29.92 38.24 -18.66
CA VAL A 481 28.85 37.99 -17.69
C VAL A 481 27.55 38.59 -18.22
N GLN A 482 26.52 37.74 -18.37
CA GLN A 482 25.18 38.19 -18.75
C GLN A 482 24.60 39.12 -17.68
N SER A 483 23.60 39.94 -18.05
CA SER A 483 22.92 40.81 -17.09
C SER A 483 22.41 40.00 -15.89
N LEU A 484 22.72 40.50 -14.69
CA LEU A 484 22.41 39.89 -13.41
C LEU A 484 21.27 40.65 -12.73
N GLY A 485 20.54 39.95 -11.85
CA GLY A 485 19.66 40.59 -10.88
C GLY A 485 20.45 41.12 -9.69
N TRP A 486 19.81 41.94 -8.85
CA TRP A 486 20.46 42.64 -7.72
C TRP A 486 21.35 41.75 -6.85
N LYS A 487 20.78 40.64 -6.33
CA LYS A 487 21.50 39.67 -5.48
C LYS A 487 22.76 39.16 -6.18
N ASN A 488 22.60 38.58 -7.37
CA ASN A 488 23.70 37.95 -8.10
C ASN A 488 24.78 38.97 -8.52
N PHE A 489 24.39 40.22 -8.74
CA PHE A 489 25.32 41.29 -9.08
C PHE A 489 26.21 41.65 -7.88
N ILE A 490 25.66 41.74 -6.67
CA ILE A 490 26.44 41.95 -5.44
C ILE A 490 27.37 40.75 -5.18
N GLU A 491 26.89 39.52 -5.36
CA GLU A 491 27.70 38.31 -5.25
C GLU A 491 28.87 38.30 -6.25
N HIS A 492 28.63 38.75 -7.49
CA HIS A 492 29.67 38.92 -8.50
C HIS A 492 30.72 39.95 -8.05
N CYS A 493 30.31 41.14 -7.59
CA CYS A 493 31.24 42.16 -7.09
C CYS A 493 32.06 41.67 -5.88
N LEU A 494 31.45 40.91 -4.97
CA LEU A 494 32.16 40.29 -3.85
C LEU A 494 33.24 39.32 -4.34
N ASN A 495 32.94 38.47 -5.31
CA ASN A 495 33.91 37.51 -5.82
C ASN A 495 35.12 38.19 -6.50
N GLU A 496 34.89 39.28 -7.23
CA GLU A 496 35.97 40.04 -7.86
C GLU A 496 36.84 40.80 -6.84
N HIS A 497 36.24 41.40 -5.81
CA HIS A 497 36.97 42.09 -4.74
C HIS A 497 37.87 41.18 -3.88
N TRP A 498 37.64 39.87 -3.87
CA TRP A 498 38.47 38.90 -3.15
C TRP A 498 39.62 38.32 -4.00
N ASN A 499 39.65 38.59 -5.31
CA ASN A 499 40.68 38.13 -6.24
C ASN A 499 41.77 39.19 -6.55
N GLU A 500 41.66 40.39 -5.96
CA GLU A 500 42.73 41.40 -5.85
C GLU A 500 43.48 41.26 -4.52
#